data_AF-A0A1X9N6A9-F1
#
_entry.id   AF-A0A1X9N6A9-F1
#
_cell.length_a   1.000
_cell.length_b   1.000
_cell.length_c   1.000
_cell.angle_alpha   90.00
_cell.angle_beta   90.00
_cell.angle_gamma   90.00
#
_symmetry.space_group_name_H-M   'P 1'
#
loop_
_entity.id
_entity.type
_entity.pdbx_description
1 polymer ?
#
loop_
_entity_poly.entity_id
_entity_poly.type
_entity_poly.pdbx_seq_one_letter_code
_entity_poly.pdbx_strand_id
1 'polypeptide(L)'
;MQAKLLDFITSLRSHDIRISTSESLDAMRVLALIGYHDRAVLKSSLGITLAKTHEEKIIYDRCFELFYGGDRLDIATTKETQEKENRKISSDINYDIANDSTIQEAINSPLVQRLLEDSPVKLSAAIAQASAELPTQELRYFTQIGLYSRKLLDAINFSEIEDSMTKLRSIETDNADFMIDILQNKKQQLRVLAKQQIEQQFLLTANAEGKKLRENTLRNARLSNLERQHFSQLQTLIRKLAKKLSARHSQRLYIEKRGKLDVAKTLRKNIHHDGILFETYWKKKRKDQPKVIALCDVSGSVSAYAKFLLLFLYSLNDVLPKIRSFCFSNRTGEVTDLFTNEEAAAAIEAAFEQWGQGSSDYGQSLVDFAELCLDDIDHNTTLIILGDARNNNGEARLDILQSIYNRAKHVIWLNPERRINWGSGDSEMRRYQTACHFATECQSLQQLERVVDQLLKLIR
;
A
#
# COMPACT_ATOMS: atom_id res chain seq x y z
N MET A 1 -22.84 -27.88 -3.65
CA MET A 1 -23.32 -26.75 -4.48
C MET A 1 -23.37 -25.42 -3.69
N GLN A 2 -23.94 -25.39 -2.49
CA GLN A 2 -24.01 -24.19 -1.63
C GLN A 2 -22.64 -23.77 -1.05
N ALA A 3 -21.73 -24.70 -0.76
CA ALA A 3 -20.39 -24.41 -0.23
C ALA A 3 -19.57 -23.49 -1.17
N LYS A 4 -19.52 -23.83 -2.47
CA LYS A 4 -18.77 -23.05 -3.49
C LYS A 4 -19.27 -21.60 -3.62
N LEU A 5 -20.56 -21.34 -3.43
CA LEU A 5 -21.13 -19.99 -3.43
C LEU A 5 -20.79 -19.23 -2.14
N LEU A 6 -20.83 -19.91 -0.98
CA LEU A 6 -20.41 -19.31 0.28
C LEU A 6 -18.94 -18.92 0.27
N ASP A 7 -18.08 -19.75 -0.33
CA ASP A 7 -16.66 -19.45 -0.53
C ASP A 7 -16.47 -18.24 -1.45
N PHE A 8 -17.27 -18.16 -2.53
CA PHE A 8 -17.26 -17.00 -3.42
C PHE A 8 -17.71 -15.71 -2.73
N ILE A 9 -18.82 -15.74 -1.96
CA ILE A 9 -19.31 -14.60 -1.18
C ILE A 9 -18.25 -14.17 -0.15
N THR A 10 -17.54 -15.13 0.45
CA THR A 10 -16.46 -14.86 1.39
C THR A 10 -15.27 -14.19 0.68
N SER A 11 -14.95 -14.62 -0.54
CA SER A 11 -13.94 -13.98 -1.41
C SER A 11 -14.34 -12.56 -1.84
N LEU A 12 -15.60 -12.31 -2.16
CA LEU A 12 -16.08 -10.96 -2.49
C LEU A 12 -15.99 -10.03 -1.26
N ARG A 13 -16.33 -10.53 -0.06
CA ARG A 13 -16.14 -9.79 1.19
C ARG A 13 -14.67 -9.48 1.49
N SER A 14 -13.74 -10.34 1.09
CA SER A 14 -12.30 -10.09 1.27
C SER A 14 -11.75 -9.00 0.34
N HIS A 15 -12.43 -8.76 -0.80
CA HIS A 15 -12.15 -7.70 -1.77
C HIS A 15 -13.00 -6.43 -1.54
N ASP A 16 -13.43 -6.20 -0.29
CA ASP A 16 -14.15 -5.00 0.16
C ASP A 16 -15.57 -4.80 -0.43
N ILE A 17 -16.19 -5.84 -1.01
CA ILE A 17 -17.62 -5.80 -1.36
C ILE A 17 -18.46 -6.13 -0.10
N ARG A 18 -19.34 -5.21 0.30
CA ARG A 18 -20.14 -5.36 1.52
C ARG A 18 -21.39 -6.19 1.28
N ILE A 19 -21.26 -7.50 1.45
CA ILE A 19 -22.39 -8.44 1.31
C ILE A 19 -22.97 -8.77 2.69
N SER A 20 -24.21 -8.37 2.93
CA SER A 20 -25.02 -8.71 4.10
C SER A 20 -25.47 -10.18 4.12
N THR A 21 -25.99 -10.63 5.26
CA THR A 21 -26.57 -11.97 5.39
C THR A 21 -27.81 -12.14 4.51
N SER A 22 -28.64 -11.10 4.37
CA SER A 22 -29.80 -11.08 3.47
C SER A 22 -29.40 -11.24 2.01
N GLU A 23 -28.38 -10.52 1.55
CA GLU A 23 -27.90 -10.63 0.16
C GLU A 23 -27.26 -12.00 -0.12
N SER A 24 -26.64 -12.61 0.90
CA SER A 24 -26.11 -13.98 0.78
C SER A 24 -27.23 -14.99 0.56
N LEU A 25 -28.35 -14.84 1.27
CA LEU A 25 -29.54 -15.68 1.10
C LEU A 25 -30.21 -15.46 -0.26
N ASP A 26 -30.26 -14.21 -0.74
CA ASP A 26 -30.80 -13.91 -2.06
C ASP A 26 -29.93 -14.48 -3.18
N ALA A 27 -28.60 -14.41 -3.06
CA ALA A 27 -27.68 -15.08 -3.98
C ALA A 27 -27.86 -16.61 -3.98
N MET A 28 -28.15 -17.22 -2.82
CA MET A 28 -28.48 -18.66 -2.76
C MET A 28 -29.79 -19.00 -3.48
N ARG A 29 -30.81 -18.14 -3.35
CA ARG A 29 -32.10 -18.31 -4.07
C ARG A 29 -31.90 -18.18 -5.57
N VAL A 30 -31.14 -17.17 -6.01
CA VAL A 30 -30.78 -16.98 -7.42
C VAL A 30 -30.03 -18.20 -7.96
N LEU A 31 -29.07 -18.73 -7.20
CA LEU A 31 -28.34 -19.92 -7.61
C LEU A 31 -29.24 -21.16 -7.70
N ALA A 32 -30.22 -21.31 -6.80
CA ALA A 32 -31.16 -22.43 -6.83
C ALA A 32 -32.08 -22.39 -8.06
N LEU A 33 -32.33 -21.21 -8.63
CA LEU A 33 -33.16 -21.02 -9.83
C LEU A 33 -32.36 -21.20 -11.13
N ILE A 34 -31.12 -20.71 -11.17
CA ILE A 34 -30.34 -20.60 -12.41
C ILE A 34 -29.36 -21.78 -12.58
N GLY A 35 -28.82 -22.30 -11.46
CA GLY A 35 -27.78 -23.33 -11.48
C GLY A 35 -26.43 -22.82 -12.01
N TYR A 36 -25.55 -23.75 -12.41
CA TYR A 36 -24.19 -23.46 -12.93
C TYR A 36 -24.05 -23.70 -14.44
N HIS A 37 -25.17 -23.91 -15.15
CA HIS A 37 -25.15 -24.37 -16.54
C HIS A 37 -24.72 -23.30 -17.53
N ASP A 38 -25.11 -22.03 -17.29
CA ASP A 38 -24.74 -20.89 -18.12
C ASP A 38 -23.93 -19.88 -17.29
N ARG A 39 -22.66 -19.72 -17.67
CA ARG A 39 -21.69 -18.84 -16.99
C ARG A 39 -22.06 -17.37 -17.11
N ALA A 40 -22.51 -16.92 -18.28
CA ALA A 40 -22.82 -15.51 -18.51
C ALA A 40 -24.06 -15.09 -17.69
N VAL A 41 -25.06 -15.98 -17.64
CA VAL A 41 -26.26 -15.78 -16.82
C VAL A 41 -25.93 -15.85 -15.34
N LEU A 42 -25.08 -16.79 -14.91
CA LEU A 42 -24.63 -16.89 -13.52
C LEU A 42 -23.89 -15.62 -13.06
N LYS A 43 -22.93 -15.14 -13.87
CA LYS A 43 -22.17 -13.90 -13.60
C LYS A 43 -23.10 -12.70 -13.45
N SER A 44 -24.00 -12.52 -14.40
CA SER A 44 -24.90 -11.37 -14.40
C SER A 44 -25.85 -11.41 -13.20
N SER A 45 -26.39 -12.58 -12.87
CA SER A 45 -27.40 -12.74 -11.83
C SER A 45 -26.82 -12.65 -10.41
N LEU A 46 -25.64 -13.22 -10.19
CA LEU A 46 -24.90 -13.03 -8.94
C LEU A 46 -24.36 -11.59 -8.83
N GLY A 47 -23.96 -10.96 -9.93
CA GLY A 47 -23.52 -9.56 -9.94
C GLY A 47 -24.63 -8.59 -9.52
N ILE A 48 -25.88 -8.83 -9.94
CA ILE A 48 -27.04 -8.02 -9.54
C ILE A 48 -27.31 -8.14 -8.03
N THR A 49 -27.11 -9.32 -7.45
CA THR A 49 -27.43 -9.57 -6.03
C THR A 49 -26.30 -9.19 -5.08
N LEU A 50 -25.06 -9.36 -5.51
CA LEU A 50 -23.87 -9.23 -4.65
C LEU A 50 -23.12 -7.91 -4.83
N ALA A 51 -23.32 -7.18 -5.94
CA ALA A 51 -22.64 -5.92 -6.21
C ALA A 51 -23.63 -4.80 -6.61
N LYS A 52 -23.78 -3.79 -5.74
CA LYS A 52 -24.80 -2.75 -5.88
C LYS A 52 -24.28 -1.47 -6.50
N THR A 53 -23.00 -1.16 -6.30
CA THR A 53 -22.37 0.03 -6.88
C THR A 53 -21.56 -0.29 -8.14
N HIS A 54 -21.21 0.74 -8.92
CA HIS A 54 -20.36 0.56 -10.09
C HIS A 54 -18.95 0.07 -9.72
N GLU A 55 -18.36 0.59 -8.64
CA GLU A 55 -17.07 0.13 -8.11
C GLU A 55 -17.12 -1.33 -7.66
N GLU A 56 -18.18 -1.72 -6.94
CA GLU A 56 -18.39 -3.11 -6.52
C GLU A 56 -18.55 -4.05 -7.72
N LYS A 57 -19.20 -3.61 -8.80
CA LYS A 57 -19.36 -4.42 -10.01
C LYS A 57 -18.02 -4.69 -10.70
N ILE A 58 -17.12 -3.71 -10.76
CA ILE A 58 -15.78 -3.89 -11.32
C ILE A 58 -14.98 -4.93 -10.51
N ILE A 59 -15.03 -4.84 -9.18
CA ILE A 59 -14.36 -5.79 -8.29
C ILE A 59 -15.00 -7.17 -8.40
N TYR A 60 -16.34 -7.23 -8.40
CA TYR A 60 -17.12 -8.44 -8.54
C TYR A 60 -16.78 -9.17 -9.83
N ASP A 61 -16.75 -8.47 -10.96
CA ASP A 61 -16.46 -9.06 -12.26
C ASP A 61 -15.07 -9.69 -12.25
N ARG A 62 -14.07 -8.98 -11.72
CA ARG A 62 -12.71 -9.51 -11.58
C ARG A 62 -12.65 -10.74 -10.67
N CYS A 63 -13.31 -10.69 -9.52
CA CYS A 63 -13.37 -11.82 -8.60
C CYS A 63 -14.12 -13.01 -9.21
N PHE A 64 -15.19 -12.77 -9.98
CA PHE A 64 -15.94 -13.82 -10.66
C PHE A 64 -15.09 -14.49 -11.74
N GLU A 65 -14.38 -13.71 -12.55
CA GLU A 65 -13.44 -14.24 -13.54
C GLU A 65 -12.32 -15.05 -12.87
N LEU A 66 -11.78 -14.61 -11.74
CA LEU A 66 -10.72 -15.37 -11.04
C LEU A 66 -11.23 -16.62 -10.32
N PHE A 67 -12.44 -16.58 -9.78
CA PHE A 67 -13.01 -17.66 -8.97
C PHE A 67 -13.72 -18.73 -9.81
N TYR A 68 -14.36 -18.34 -10.91
CA TYR A 68 -15.09 -19.23 -11.82
C TYR A 68 -14.47 -19.34 -13.21
N GLY A 69 -13.52 -18.47 -13.58
CA GLY A 69 -12.79 -18.52 -14.86
C GLY A 69 -11.56 -19.41 -14.82
N GLY A 70 -11.67 -20.61 -14.24
CA GLY A 70 -10.71 -21.70 -14.43
C GLY A 70 -10.62 -22.19 -15.89
N ASP A 71 -11.18 -21.46 -16.85
CA ASP A 71 -10.98 -21.65 -18.27
C ASP A 71 -10.51 -20.34 -18.91
N ARG A 72 -9.27 -20.37 -19.40
CA ARG A 72 -8.67 -19.48 -20.41
C ARG A 72 -8.67 -17.98 -20.11
N LEU A 73 -7.56 -17.51 -19.52
CA LEU A 73 -6.99 -16.21 -19.90
C LEU A 73 -6.54 -16.28 -21.36
N ASP A 74 -7.01 -15.31 -22.15
CA ASP A 74 -6.79 -15.16 -23.59
C ASP A 74 -5.31 -15.21 -24.00
N ILE A 75 -4.91 -16.36 -24.53
CA ILE A 75 -3.88 -16.52 -25.56
C ILE A 75 -4.59 -16.50 -26.92
N ALA A 76 -5.50 -15.55 -27.14
CA ALA A 76 -6.35 -15.51 -28.33
C ALA A 76 -5.73 -14.71 -29.49
N THR A 77 -4.64 -13.97 -29.27
CA THR A 77 -3.96 -13.21 -30.34
C THR A 77 -2.67 -13.84 -30.87
N THR A 78 -2.25 -15.00 -30.33
CA THR A 78 -1.06 -15.74 -30.81
C THR A 78 -1.38 -17.13 -31.38
N LYS A 79 -2.63 -17.61 -31.21
CA LYS A 79 -3.01 -18.98 -31.58
C LYS A 79 -3.16 -19.24 -33.07
N GLU A 80 -3.62 -18.27 -33.86
CA GLU A 80 -3.91 -18.55 -35.28
C GLU A 80 -2.66 -18.71 -36.15
N THR A 81 -1.52 -18.13 -35.75
CA THR A 81 -0.25 -18.29 -36.46
C THR A 81 0.53 -19.52 -35.97
N GLN A 82 0.53 -19.78 -34.65
CA GLN A 82 1.26 -20.92 -34.07
C GLN A 82 0.57 -22.28 -34.25
N GLU A 83 -0.78 -22.35 -34.29
CA GLU A 83 -1.49 -23.63 -34.49
C GLU A 83 -1.34 -24.19 -35.92
N LYS A 84 -1.04 -23.35 -36.92
CA LYS A 84 -0.78 -23.81 -38.30
C LYS A 84 0.66 -24.27 -38.52
N GLU A 85 1.64 -23.70 -37.83
CA GLU A 85 3.04 -24.17 -37.84
C GLU A 85 3.22 -25.42 -36.97
N ASN A 86 2.70 -25.45 -35.74
CA ASN A 86 2.86 -26.60 -34.85
C ASN A 86 2.14 -27.86 -35.36
N ARG A 87 1.00 -27.75 -36.05
CA ARG A 87 0.29 -28.93 -36.58
C ARG A 87 1.01 -29.61 -37.75
N LYS A 88 1.78 -28.86 -38.55
CA LYS A 88 2.61 -29.43 -39.62
C LYS A 88 3.90 -30.05 -39.09
N ILE A 89 4.45 -29.50 -38.01
CA ILE A 89 5.69 -30.00 -37.37
C ILE A 89 5.40 -31.23 -36.49
N SER A 90 4.24 -31.29 -35.83
CA SER A 90 3.86 -32.41 -34.95
C SER A 90 3.55 -33.74 -35.66
N SER A 91 3.13 -33.71 -36.93
CA SER A 91 2.76 -34.94 -37.66
C SER A 91 3.97 -35.70 -38.20
N ASP A 92 5.01 -34.97 -38.61
CA ASP A 92 6.18 -35.54 -39.30
C ASP A 92 7.21 -36.06 -38.28
N ILE A 93 7.25 -35.47 -37.07
CA ILE A 93 8.20 -35.81 -36.00
C ILE A 93 7.76 -37.00 -35.14
N ASN A 94 6.44 -37.23 -35.02
CA ASN A 94 5.90 -38.32 -34.19
C ASN A 94 6.24 -39.71 -34.75
N TYR A 95 6.64 -39.79 -36.03
CA TYR A 95 7.04 -41.04 -36.70
C TYR A 95 8.50 -41.44 -36.45
N ASP A 96 9.41 -40.46 -36.29
CA ASP A 96 10.86 -40.72 -36.11
C ASP A 96 11.25 -40.86 -34.63
N ILE A 97 10.62 -40.12 -33.71
CA ILE A 97 10.82 -40.26 -32.25
C ILE A 97 10.23 -41.59 -31.71
N ALA A 98 9.24 -42.16 -32.40
CA ALA A 98 8.63 -43.43 -32.03
C ALA A 98 9.56 -44.65 -32.28
N ASN A 99 10.60 -44.50 -33.11
CA ASN A 99 11.47 -45.61 -33.51
C ASN A 99 12.86 -45.59 -32.85
N ASP A 100 13.25 -44.51 -32.18
CA ASP A 100 14.55 -44.43 -31.48
C ASP A 100 14.42 -44.88 -30.02
N SER A 101 14.85 -46.12 -29.74
CA SER A 101 14.80 -46.71 -28.40
C SER A 101 15.61 -45.92 -27.37
N THR A 102 16.66 -45.22 -27.78
CA THR A 102 17.53 -44.46 -26.87
C THR A 102 16.86 -43.18 -26.36
N ILE A 103 16.12 -42.49 -27.24
CA ILE A 103 15.31 -41.32 -26.90
C ILE A 103 14.13 -41.73 -26.01
N GLN A 104 13.48 -42.87 -26.30
CA GLN A 104 12.40 -43.40 -25.47
C GLN A 104 12.87 -43.74 -24.05
N GLU A 105 14.05 -44.34 -23.90
CA GLU A 105 14.65 -44.60 -22.59
C GLU A 105 14.99 -43.31 -21.82
N ALA A 106 15.44 -42.26 -22.52
CA ALA A 106 15.76 -40.98 -21.90
C ALA A 106 14.51 -40.26 -21.35
N ILE A 107 13.35 -40.47 -21.97
CA ILE A 107 12.07 -39.80 -21.68
C ILE A 107 11.15 -40.69 -20.82
N ASN A 108 11.59 -41.89 -20.43
CA ASN A 108 10.82 -42.85 -19.64
C ASN A 108 10.71 -42.48 -18.15
N SER A 109 10.34 -41.24 -17.84
CA SER A 109 9.98 -40.81 -16.49
C SER A 109 8.47 -40.48 -16.43
N PRO A 110 7.79 -40.84 -15.31
CA PRO A 110 6.35 -40.64 -15.18
C PRO A 110 5.91 -39.18 -15.37
N LEU A 111 6.71 -38.21 -14.89
CA LEU A 111 6.40 -36.79 -15.08
C LEU A 111 6.55 -36.38 -16.55
N VAL A 112 7.64 -36.79 -17.21
CA VAL A 112 7.93 -36.36 -18.58
C VAL A 112 6.92 -36.96 -19.57
N GLN A 113 6.53 -38.23 -19.41
CA GLN A 113 5.46 -38.83 -20.23
C GLN A 113 4.14 -38.07 -20.09
N ARG A 114 3.74 -37.71 -18.86
CA ARG A 114 2.53 -36.89 -18.63
C ARG A 114 2.62 -35.50 -19.24
N LEU A 115 3.83 -34.94 -19.30
CA LEU A 115 4.09 -33.60 -19.84
C LEU A 115 4.01 -33.58 -21.38
N LEU A 116 4.40 -34.69 -22.01
CA LEU A 116 4.36 -34.92 -23.46
C LEU A 116 2.98 -35.38 -23.97
N GLU A 117 2.16 -36.01 -23.13
CA GLU A 117 0.76 -36.36 -23.44
C GLU A 117 -0.16 -35.14 -23.69
N ASP A 118 0.35 -33.92 -23.55
CA ASP A 118 -0.30 -32.62 -23.84
C ASP A 118 -1.74 -32.46 -23.31
N SER A 119 -2.02 -33.09 -22.17
CA SER A 119 -3.31 -33.01 -21.48
C SER A 119 -3.22 -32.01 -20.31
N PRO A 120 -3.54 -30.71 -20.53
CA PRO A 120 -3.42 -29.67 -19.51
C PRO A 120 -4.27 -29.95 -18.26
N VAL A 121 -5.40 -30.64 -18.42
CA VAL A 121 -6.31 -31.01 -17.34
C VAL A 121 -5.63 -31.96 -16.34
N LYS A 122 -5.04 -33.06 -16.82
CA LYS A 122 -4.32 -34.02 -15.97
C LYS A 122 -3.15 -33.38 -15.22
N LEU A 123 -2.39 -32.51 -15.90
CA LEU A 123 -1.26 -31.81 -15.29
C LEU A 123 -1.73 -30.86 -14.18
N SER A 124 -2.77 -30.05 -14.45
CA SER A 124 -3.34 -29.15 -13.45
C SER A 124 -3.90 -29.92 -12.24
N ALA A 125 -4.52 -31.08 -12.46
CA ALA A 125 -5.03 -31.94 -11.39
C ALA A 125 -3.90 -32.51 -10.52
N ALA A 126 -2.79 -32.94 -11.12
CA ALA A 126 -1.62 -33.43 -10.40
C ALA A 126 -0.96 -32.34 -9.54
N ILE A 127 -0.82 -31.12 -10.09
CA ILE A 127 -0.31 -29.96 -9.34
C ILE A 127 -1.26 -29.57 -8.19
N ALA A 128 -2.58 -29.61 -8.43
CA ALA A 128 -3.57 -29.31 -7.41
C ALA A 128 -3.56 -30.34 -6.28
N GLN A 129 -3.39 -31.63 -6.60
CA GLN A 129 -3.27 -32.70 -5.62
C GLN A 129 -1.99 -32.55 -4.79
N ALA A 130 -0.83 -32.36 -5.43
CA ALA A 130 0.44 -32.14 -4.74
C ALA A 130 0.41 -30.86 -3.87
N SER A 131 -0.30 -29.83 -4.32
CA SER A 131 -0.51 -28.60 -3.54
C SER A 131 -1.39 -28.80 -2.31
N ALA A 132 -2.30 -29.77 -2.31
CA ALA A 132 -3.18 -30.06 -1.18
C ALA A 132 -2.44 -30.82 -0.06
N GLU A 133 -1.41 -31.58 -0.42
CA GLU A 133 -0.56 -32.32 0.54
C GLU A 133 0.49 -31.42 1.21
N LEU A 134 0.81 -30.28 0.58
CA LEU A 134 1.67 -29.27 1.19
C LEU A 134 0.95 -28.52 2.31
N PRO A 135 1.65 -28.14 3.41
CA PRO A 135 1.11 -27.29 4.47
C PRO A 135 0.98 -25.83 4.00
N THR A 136 0.15 -25.60 2.98
CA THR A 136 -0.16 -24.29 2.40
C THR A 136 -0.99 -23.42 3.34
N GLN A 137 -1.60 -24.02 4.36
CA GLN A 137 -2.25 -23.31 5.47
C GLN A 137 -1.28 -22.46 6.30
N GLU A 138 0.02 -22.75 6.26
CA GLU A 138 1.07 -21.97 6.92
C GLU A 138 1.59 -20.81 6.06
N LEU A 139 1.09 -20.67 4.82
CA LEU A 139 1.57 -19.66 3.88
C LEU A 139 1.02 -18.29 4.27
N ARG A 140 1.85 -17.53 5.00
CA ARG A 140 1.49 -16.24 5.61
C ARG A 140 2.04 -15.05 4.85
N TYR A 141 3.15 -15.21 4.13
CA TYR A 141 3.86 -14.11 3.48
C TYR A 141 3.99 -14.32 1.96
N PHE A 142 3.85 -13.25 1.19
CA PHE A 142 4.05 -13.29 -0.27
C PHE A 142 5.48 -13.72 -0.65
N THR A 143 6.48 -13.40 0.18
CA THR A 143 7.87 -13.83 -0.03
C THR A 143 8.04 -15.34 0.06
N GLN A 144 7.11 -16.05 0.71
CA GLN A 144 7.11 -17.51 0.79
C GLN A 144 6.57 -18.16 -0.49
N ILE A 145 5.92 -17.42 -1.40
CA ILE A 145 5.39 -17.97 -2.66
C ILE A 145 6.50 -18.69 -3.43
N GLY A 146 7.68 -18.09 -3.57
CA GLY A 146 8.81 -18.73 -4.27
C GLY A 146 9.28 -20.02 -3.58
N LEU A 147 9.32 -20.02 -2.25
CA LEU A 147 9.71 -21.21 -1.46
C LEU A 147 8.69 -22.34 -1.62
N TYR A 148 7.41 -22.05 -1.50
CA TYR A 148 6.34 -23.05 -1.62
C TYR A 148 6.14 -23.52 -3.07
N SER A 149 6.36 -22.65 -4.05
CA SER A 149 6.38 -23.04 -5.47
C SER A 149 7.49 -24.06 -5.72
N ARG A 150 8.68 -23.84 -5.14
CA ARG A 150 9.78 -24.81 -5.24
C ARG A 150 9.44 -26.13 -4.54
N LYS A 151 8.90 -26.10 -3.31
CA LYS A 151 8.44 -27.31 -2.61
C LYS A 151 7.38 -28.09 -3.40
N LEU A 152 6.49 -27.39 -4.09
CA LEU A 152 5.48 -27.99 -4.96
C LEU A 152 6.11 -28.66 -6.18
N LEU A 153 7.10 -28.03 -6.81
CA LEU A 153 7.87 -28.63 -7.90
C LEU A 153 8.65 -29.86 -7.42
N ASP A 154 9.26 -29.80 -6.23
CA ASP A 154 9.96 -30.95 -5.64
C ASP A 154 8.99 -32.12 -5.37
N ALA A 155 7.77 -31.83 -4.89
CA ALA A 155 6.74 -32.84 -4.62
C ALA A 155 6.20 -33.55 -5.87
N ILE A 156 6.25 -32.90 -7.04
CA ILE A 156 5.88 -33.52 -8.32
C ILE A 156 7.07 -34.16 -9.05
N ASN A 157 8.21 -34.35 -8.35
CA ASN A 157 9.46 -34.91 -8.90
C ASN A 157 10.03 -34.10 -10.07
N PHE A 158 10.06 -32.77 -9.98
CA PHE A 158 10.58 -31.89 -11.03
C PHE A 158 12.02 -32.23 -11.48
N SER A 159 12.83 -32.87 -10.64
CA SER A 159 14.17 -33.36 -11.00
C SER A 159 14.16 -34.36 -12.17
N GLU A 160 13.08 -35.12 -12.38
CA GLU A 160 12.95 -36.08 -13.48
C GLU A 160 13.10 -35.41 -14.86
N ILE A 161 12.70 -34.14 -14.99
CA ILE A 161 12.85 -33.38 -16.25
C ILE A 161 14.33 -33.06 -16.51
N GLU A 162 15.08 -32.67 -15.47
CA GLU A 162 16.50 -32.36 -15.59
C GLU A 162 17.30 -33.63 -15.91
N ASP A 163 16.95 -34.75 -15.27
CA ASP A 163 17.57 -36.06 -15.52
C ASP A 163 17.33 -36.53 -16.97
N SER A 164 16.09 -36.40 -17.48
CA SER A 164 15.76 -36.71 -18.87
C SER A 164 16.51 -35.81 -19.86
N MET A 165 16.59 -34.50 -19.62
CA MET A 165 17.40 -33.60 -20.46
C MET A 165 18.89 -33.95 -20.43
N THR A 166 19.42 -34.38 -19.29
CA THR A 166 20.83 -34.80 -19.16
C THR A 166 21.10 -36.08 -19.97
N LYS A 167 20.17 -37.04 -19.95
CA LYS A 167 20.24 -38.25 -20.79
C LYS A 167 20.15 -37.90 -22.28
N LEU A 168 19.22 -37.02 -22.67
CA LEU A 168 19.08 -36.58 -24.06
C LEU A 168 20.34 -35.87 -24.56
N ARG A 169 21.02 -35.07 -23.74
CA ARG A 169 22.30 -34.42 -24.12
C ARG A 169 23.43 -35.40 -24.42
N SER A 170 23.35 -36.62 -23.88
CA SER A 170 24.34 -37.67 -24.19
C SER A 170 24.09 -38.33 -25.55
N ILE A 171 22.93 -38.07 -26.16
CA ILE A 171 22.53 -38.57 -27.46
C ILE A 171 22.76 -37.43 -28.47
N GLU A 172 23.89 -37.46 -29.18
CA GLU A 172 24.30 -36.43 -30.15
C GLU A 172 23.47 -36.52 -31.45
N THR A 173 22.17 -36.25 -31.37
CA THR A 173 21.24 -36.29 -32.51
C THR A 173 20.34 -35.06 -32.54
N ASP A 174 19.99 -34.60 -33.75
CA ASP A 174 19.10 -33.44 -33.96
C ASP A 174 17.73 -33.64 -33.27
N ASN A 175 17.25 -34.89 -33.21
CA ASN A 175 16.00 -35.25 -32.52
C ASN A 175 16.10 -35.13 -31.00
N ALA A 176 17.25 -35.46 -30.41
CA ALA A 176 17.47 -35.28 -28.98
C ALA A 176 17.54 -33.80 -28.59
N ASP A 177 18.19 -32.97 -29.41
CA ASP A 177 18.23 -31.52 -29.23
C ASP A 177 16.84 -30.88 -29.33
N PHE A 178 16.04 -31.30 -30.32
CA PHE A 178 14.65 -30.86 -30.42
C PHE A 178 13.80 -31.26 -29.20
N MET A 179 14.00 -32.48 -28.68
CA MET A 179 13.31 -32.92 -27.47
C MET A 179 13.75 -32.16 -26.22
N ILE A 180 15.02 -31.78 -26.12
CA ILE A 180 15.51 -30.90 -25.06
C ILE A 180 14.77 -29.56 -25.09
N ASP A 181 14.58 -28.96 -26.27
CA ASP A 181 13.85 -27.68 -26.40
C ASP A 181 12.38 -27.80 -25.99
N ILE A 182 11.72 -28.90 -26.36
CA ILE A 182 10.35 -29.19 -25.89
C ILE A 182 10.32 -29.29 -24.36
N LEU A 183 11.22 -30.07 -23.76
CA LEU A 183 11.27 -30.24 -22.31
C LEU A 183 11.62 -28.94 -21.59
N GLN A 184 12.48 -28.10 -22.15
CA GLN A 184 12.78 -26.77 -21.59
C GLN A 184 11.54 -25.87 -21.57
N ASN A 185 10.78 -25.83 -22.67
CA ASN A 185 9.53 -25.07 -22.75
C ASN A 185 8.51 -25.58 -21.74
N LYS A 186 8.30 -26.90 -21.68
CA LYS A 186 7.37 -27.52 -20.73
C LYS A 186 7.79 -27.33 -19.27
N LYS A 187 9.09 -27.39 -18.98
CA LYS A 187 9.68 -27.09 -17.67
C LYS A 187 9.37 -25.66 -17.23
N GLN A 188 9.48 -24.69 -18.14
CA GLN A 188 9.15 -23.30 -17.85
C GLN A 188 7.64 -23.11 -17.61
N GLN A 189 6.78 -23.77 -18.40
CA GLN A 189 5.33 -23.80 -18.19
C GLN A 189 4.97 -24.37 -16.81
N LEU A 190 5.61 -25.47 -16.41
CA LEU A 190 5.35 -26.13 -15.13
C LEU A 190 5.72 -25.23 -13.93
N ARG A 191 6.83 -24.49 -14.01
CA ARG A 191 7.21 -23.49 -13.00
C ARG A 191 6.18 -22.38 -12.84
N VAL A 192 5.65 -21.89 -13.95
CA VAL A 192 4.61 -20.84 -13.95
C VAL A 192 3.33 -21.37 -13.32
N LEU A 193 2.90 -22.58 -13.69
CA LEU A 193 1.70 -23.22 -13.15
C LEU A 193 1.82 -23.49 -11.64
N ALA A 194 2.96 -24.00 -11.17
CA ALA A 194 3.20 -24.22 -9.75
C ALA A 194 3.14 -22.91 -8.96
N LYS A 195 3.73 -21.84 -9.48
CA LYS A 195 3.67 -20.51 -8.85
C LYS A 195 2.23 -19.99 -8.79
N GLN A 196 1.48 -20.10 -9.88
CA GLN A 196 0.08 -19.68 -9.95
C GLN A 196 -0.80 -20.46 -8.96
N GLN A 197 -0.60 -21.78 -8.83
CA GLN A 197 -1.34 -22.60 -7.87
C GLN A 197 -1.12 -22.14 -6.41
N ILE A 198 0.14 -21.87 -6.05
CA ILE A 198 0.50 -21.37 -4.71
C ILE A 198 -0.01 -19.95 -4.48
N GLU A 199 0.02 -19.08 -5.50
CA GLU A 199 -0.58 -17.74 -5.43
C GLU A 199 -2.09 -17.78 -5.23
N GLN A 200 -2.79 -18.66 -5.96
CA GLN A 200 -4.23 -18.87 -5.78
C GLN A 200 -4.53 -19.40 -4.38
N GLN A 201 -3.78 -20.39 -3.89
CA GLN A 201 -3.92 -20.89 -2.51
C GLN A 201 -3.63 -19.81 -1.47
N PHE A 202 -2.61 -18.96 -1.69
CA PHE A 202 -2.34 -17.82 -0.82
C PHE A 202 -3.54 -16.86 -0.75
N LEU A 203 -4.11 -16.51 -1.91
CA LEU A 203 -5.28 -15.63 -1.97
C LEU A 203 -6.51 -16.23 -1.27
N LEU A 204 -6.69 -17.55 -1.37
CA LEU A 204 -7.80 -18.28 -0.74
C LEU A 204 -7.60 -18.45 0.77
N THR A 205 -6.36 -18.63 1.23
CA THR A 205 -6.03 -18.94 2.64
C THR A 205 -5.63 -17.72 3.46
N ALA A 206 -5.37 -16.58 2.80
CA ALA A 206 -5.10 -15.28 3.44
C ALA A 206 -6.36 -14.69 4.10
N ASN A 207 -6.83 -15.38 5.14
CA ASN A 207 -7.82 -14.90 6.09
C ASN A 207 -7.29 -13.64 6.82
N ALA A 208 -8.17 -12.91 7.52
CA ALA A 208 -7.97 -11.60 8.18
C ALA A 208 -6.59 -11.28 8.83
N GLU A 209 -5.80 -12.30 9.20
CA GLU A 209 -4.38 -12.15 9.55
C GLU A 209 -3.51 -11.64 8.39
N GLY A 210 -3.73 -12.05 7.14
CA GLY A 210 -3.05 -11.55 5.95
C GLY A 210 -3.33 -10.06 5.67
N LYS A 211 -4.55 -9.57 5.96
CA LYS A 211 -4.89 -8.14 5.90
C LYS A 211 -4.19 -7.36 7.01
N LYS A 212 -4.19 -7.88 8.25
CA LYS A 212 -3.43 -7.29 9.37
C LYS A 212 -1.92 -7.34 9.14
N LEU A 213 -1.41 -8.42 8.56
CA LEU A 213 -0.01 -8.60 8.20
C LEU A 213 0.37 -7.68 7.07
N ARG A 214 -0.44 -7.54 6.01
CA ARG A 214 -0.24 -6.57 4.93
C ARG A 214 -0.33 -5.13 5.44
N GLU A 215 -1.28 -4.80 6.32
CA GLU A 215 -1.31 -3.52 7.03
C GLU A 215 -0.05 -3.33 7.89
N ASN A 216 0.40 -4.35 8.62
CA ASN A 216 1.64 -4.28 9.43
C ASN A 216 2.90 -4.16 8.56
N THR A 217 2.95 -4.85 7.43
CA THR A 217 4.02 -4.77 6.44
C THR A 217 4.03 -3.38 5.82
N LEU A 218 2.88 -2.82 5.42
CA LEU A 218 2.79 -1.44 4.94
C LEU A 218 3.12 -0.42 6.04
N ARG A 219 2.73 -0.68 7.30
CA ARG A 219 3.05 0.16 8.46
C ARG A 219 4.55 0.19 8.76
N ASN A 220 5.23 -0.94 8.57
CA ASN A 220 6.65 -1.11 8.88
C ASN A 220 7.58 -0.96 7.67
N ALA A 221 7.02 -0.99 6.45
CA ALA A 221 7.77 -0.79 5.22
C ALA A 221 8.37 0.61 5.19
N ARG A 222 9.55 0.72 4.57
CA ARG A 222 10.17 2.00 4.29
C ARG A 222 9.31 2.74 3.27
N LEU A 223 8.94 3.97 3.60
CA LEU A 223 8.07 4.81 2.79
C LEU A 223 8.68 5.09 1.39
N SER A 224 10.01 5.09 1.29
CA SER A 224 10.76 5.22 0.03
C SER A 224 10.46 4.11 -0.98
N ASN A 225 10.04 2.92 -0.51
CA ASN A 225 9.88 1.73 -1.34
C ASN A 225 8.40 1.46 -1.70
N LEU A 226 7.49 2.33 -1.29
CA LEU A 226 6.06 2.14 -1.55
C LEU A 226 5.72 2.68 -2.94
N GLU A 227 5.57 1.75 -3.88
CA GLU A 227 5.21 2.04 -5.28
C GLU A 227 3.82 2.70 -5.40
N ARG A 228 3.57 3.36 -6.56
CA ARG A 228 2.27 3.94 -6.95
C ARG A 228 1.09 2.99 -6.75
N GLN A 229 1.31 1.68 -6.83
CA GLN A 229 0.28 0.65 -6.68
C GLN A 229 -0.37 0.60 -5.28
N HIS A 230 0.30 1.10 -4.24
CA HIS A 230 -0.23 1.12 -2.87
C HIS A 230 -0.79 2.48 -2.43
N PHE A 231 -0.84 3.47 -3.33
CA PHE A 231 -1.21 4.84 -3.00
C PHE A 231 -2.64 4.95 -2.42
N SER A 232 -3.62 4.26 -3.01
CA SER A 232 -5.01 4.23 -2.54
C SER A 232 -5.16 3.57 -1.15
N GLN A 233 -4.37 2.52 -0.90
CA GLN A 233 -4.34 1.82 0.39
C GLN A 233 -3.72 2.70 1.48
N LEU A 234 -2.63 3.40 1.15
CA LEU A 234 -1.98 4.35 2.05
C LEU A 234 -2.89 5.54 2.38
N GLN A 235 -3.55 6.12 1.37
CA GLN A 235 -4.51 7.21 1.59
C GLN A 235 -5.62 6.78 2.56
N THR A 236 -6.12 5.56 2.43
CA THR A 236 -7.14 5.02 3.34
C THR A 236 -6.63 4.86 4.77
N LEU A 237 -5.42 4.32 4.95
CA LEU A 237 -4.79 4.17 6.27
C LEU A 237 -4.51 5.54 6.92
N ILE A 238 -3.96 6.48 6.14
CA ILE A 238 -3.71 7.85 6.55
C ILE A 238 -5.01 8.55 6.96
N ARG A 239 -6.08 8.44 6.16
CA ARG A 239 -7.40 9.01 6.52
C ARG A 239 -7.94 8.43 7.83
N LYS A 240 -7.77 7.12 8.07
CA LYS A 240 -8.14 6.49 9.35
C LYS A 240 -7.31 7.07 10.51
N LEU A 241 -6.01 7.27 10.31
CA LEU A 241 -5.15 7.93 11.30
C LEU A 241 -5.61 9.35 11.56
N ALA A 242 -5.75 10.18 10.52
CA ALA A 242 -6.24 11.55 10.60
C ALA A 242 -7.57 11.63 11.36
N LYS A 243 -8.57 10.80 11.01
CA LYS A 243 -9.86 10.75 11.72
C LYS A 243 -9.70 10.42 13.22
N LYS A 244 -8.81 9.50 13.57
CA LYS A 244 -8.47 9.19 14.98
C LYS A 244 -7.85 10.40 15.68
N LEU A 245 -7.12 11.26 14.96
CA LEU A 245 -6.61 12.54 15.47
C LEU A 245 -7.72 13.55 15.68
N SER A 246 -8.59 13.75 14.69
CA SER A 246 -9.75 14.65 14.80
C SER A 246 -10.62 14.29 15.99
N ALA A 247 -10.95 13.00 16.13
CA ALA A 247 -11.87 12.54 17.16
C ALA A 247 -11.32 12.83 18.57
N ARG A 248 -9.99 12.73 18.74
CA ARG A 248 -9.30 13.09 19.99
C ARG A 248 -9.13 14.60 20.16
N HIS A 249 -8.94 15.35 19.08
CA HIS A 249 -8.73 16.81 19.07
C HIS A 249 -10.04 17.63 19.12
N SER A 250 -11.16 17.03 18.70
CA SER A 250 -12.50 17.62 18.68
C SER A 250 -12.94 18.12 20.07
N GLN A 251 -12.34 17.59 21.13
CA GLN A 251 -12.73 17.84 22.51
C GLN A 251 -11.91 18.93 23.20
N ARG A 252 -12.10 20.18 22.79
CA ARG A 252 -11.88 21.26 23.77
C ARG A 252 -12.82 22.43 23.62
N LEU A 253 -14.12 22.22 23.42
CA LEU A 253 -15.05 23.34 23.20
C LEU A 253 -15.08 24.14 24.46
N TYR A 254 -14.69 25.43 24.38
CA TYR A 254 -15.30 26.38 25.27
C TYR A 254 -15.39 27.81 24.64
N ILE A 255 -15.96 28.82 25.32
CA ILE A 255 -17.07 29.66 24.84
C ILE A 255 -16.89 31.19 25.07
N GLU A 256 -17.75 31.96 24.40
CA GLU A 256 -17.90 33.41 24.18
C GLU A 256 -17.65 34.40 25.33
N LYS A 257 -17.30 35.64 24.93
CA LYS A 257 -17.07 36.85 25.74
C LYS A 257 -18.34 37.44 26.40
N ARG A 258 -19.51 36.84 26.14
CA ARG A 258 -20.75 36.94 26.93
C ARG A 258 -21.25 35.51 27.11
N GLY A 259 -21.26 35.02 28.34
CA GLY A 259 -21.76 33.69 28.69
C GLY A 259 -22.49 33.76 30.03
N LYS A 260 -23.00 32.63 30.54
CA LYS A 260 -23.54 32.62 31.92
C LYS A 260 -22.40 32.96 32.90
N LEU A 261 -22.55 34.02 33.68
CA LEU A 261 -21.69 34.32 34.81
C LEU A 261 -21.68 33.11 35.75
N ASP A 262 -20.50 32.73 36.25
CA ASP A 262 -20.44 31.80 37.36
C ASP A 262 -20.77 32.57 38.65
N VAL A 263 -22.06 32.74 38.90
CA VAL A 263 -22.57 33.55 40.01
C VAL A 263 -21.99 33.09 41.35
N ALA A 264 -21.92 31.78 41.58
CA ALA A 264 -21.40 31.23 42.84
C ALA A 264 -19.90 31.51 43.02
N LYS A 265 -19.10 31.30 41.97
CA LYS A 265 -17.65 31.54 42.02
C LYS A 265 -17.33 33.04 42.10
N THR A 266 -18.07 33.86 41.34
CA THR A 266 -17.94 35.32 41.32
C THR A 266 -18.31 35.91 42.68
N LEU A 267 -19.44 35.50 43.28
CA LEU A 267 -19.82 35.96 44.62
C LEU A 267 -18.85 35.51 45.70
N ARG A 268 -18.43 34.24 45.71
CA ARG A 268 -17.45 33.74 46.69
C ARG A 268 -16.12 34.49 46.63
N LYS A 269 -15.66 34.80 45.42
CA LYS A 269 -14.40 35.51 45.24
C LYS A 269 -14.50 37.00 45.55
N ASN A 270 -15.65 37.64 45.37
CA ASN A 270 -15.85 39.05 45.72
C ASN A 270 -16.46 39.28 47.11
N ILE A 271 -16.57 38.23 47.95
CA ILE A 271 -17.18 38.36 49.28
C ILE A 271 -16.40 39.31 50.20
N HIS A 272 -15.09 39.41 49.99
CA HIS A 272 -14.19 40.32 50.68
C HIS A 272 -14.23 41.76 50.14
N HIS A 273 -14.94 41.99 49.04
CA HIS A 273 -15.18 43.32 48.46
C HIS A 273 -16.60 43.82 48.79
N ASP A 274 -17.16 43.43 49.93
CA ASP A 274 -18.51 43.78 50.38
C ASP A 274 -19.60 43.50 49.33
N GLY A 275 -19.41 42.45 48.53
CA GLY A 275 -20.37 42.05 47.48
C GLY A 275 -20.29 42.87 46.19
N ILE A 276 -19.37 43.82 46.08
CA ILE A 276 -19.11 44.57 44.85
C ILE A 276 -18.30 43.69 43.89
N LEU A 277 -18.82 43.51 42.67
CA LEU A 277 -18.31 42.54 41.70
C LEU A 277 -17.14 43.10 40.87
N PHE A 278 -15.97 43.27 41.49
CA PHE A 278 -14.75 43.69 40.78
C PHE A 278 -14.17 42.57 39.90
N GLU A 279 -14.16 41.34 40.40
CA GLU A 279 -13.63 40.18 39.68
C GLU A 279 -14.74 39.30 39.12
N THR A 280 -15.10 39.48 37.85
CA THR A 280 -16.14 38.64 37.20
C THR A 280 -15.57 37.35 36.63
N TYR A 281 -16.20 36.20 36.91
CA TYR A 281 -15.81 34.88 36.39
C TYR A 281 -16.91 34.28 35.51
N TRP A 282 -16.55 33.78 34.32
CA TRP A 282 -17.49 33.27 33.31
C TRP A 282 -17.54 31.74 33.29
N LYS A 283 -18.72 31.16 33.10
CA LYS A 283 -18.85 29.70 33.05
C LYS A 283 -18.18 29.07 31.83
N LYS A 284 -17.82 29.80 30.76
CA LYS A 284 -17.64 29.33 29.35
C LYS A 284 -16.31 29.92 28.72
N LYS A 285 -15.29 29.14 28.21
CA LYS A 285 -13.85 29.54 27.80
C LYS A 285 -13.41 29.35 26.30
N ARG A 286 -13.36 30.35 25.42
CA ARG A 286 -13.09 30.18 23.95
C ARG A 286 -12.05 29.10 23.53
N LYS A 287 -12.35 28.28 22.50
CA LYS A 287 -11.36 27.46 21.75
C LYS A 287 -10.47 28.35 20.89
N ASP A 288 -9.19 28.41 21.17
CA ASP A 288 -8.23 28.72 20.11
C ASP A 288 -8.04 27.43 19.29
N GLN A 289 -8.24 27.53 17.98
CA GLN A 289 -7.88 26.45 17.08
C GLN A 289 -6.36 26.48 16.94
N PRO A 290 -5.65 25.38 17.22
CA PRO A 290 -4.21 25.34 17.01
C PRO A 290 -3.92 25.57 15.53
N LYS A 291 -2.98 26.47 15.26
CA LYS A 291 -2.46 26.72 13.91
C LYS A 291 -1.42 25.66 13.62
N VAL A 292 -1.59 24.90 12.54
CA VAL A 292 -0.60 23.91 12.11
C VAL A 292 0.01 24.39 10.80
N ILE A 293 1.33 24.51 10.80
CA ILE A 293 2.12 24.87 9.62
C ILE A 293 3.02 23.69 9.31
N ALA A 294 3.06 23.26 8.06
CA ALA A 294 3.92 22.19 7.60
C ALA A 294 4.89 22.70 6.54
N LEU A 295 6.18 22.40 6.71
CA LEU A 295 7.25 22.75 5.79
C LEU A 295 7.89 21.45 5.26
N CYS A 296 7.77 21.20 3.96
CA CYS A 296 8.09 19.91 3.35
C CYS A 296 9.20 20.02 2.33
N ASP A 297 10.26 19.25 2.54
CA ASP A 297 11.32 19.06 1.56
C ASP A 297 10.78 18.21 0.40
N VAL A 298 10.84 18.75 -0.82
CA VAL A 298 10.45 18.08 -2.08
C VAL A 298 11.65 17.86 -3.00
N SER A 299 12.88 17.98 -2.47
CA SER A 299 14.10 17.73 -3.22
C SER A 299 14.23 16.27 -3.69
N GLY A 300 15.10 16.06 -4.68
CA GLY A 300 15.29 14.75 -5.31
C GLY A 300 15.66 13.63 -4.31
N SER A 301 16.47 13.92 -3.29
CA SER A 301 16.94 12.95 -2.28
C SER A 301 15.80 12.32 -1.47
N VAL A 302 14.73 13.08 -1.26
CA VAL A 302 13.56 12.67 -0.47
C VAL A 302 12.29 12.50 -1.29
N SER A 303 12.36 12.62 -2.63
CA SER A 303 11.18 12.63 -3.52
C SER A 303 10.15 11.51 -3.27
N ALA A 304 10.60 10.27 -3.05
CA ALA A 304 9.71 9.15 -2.74
C ALA A 304 9.03 9.30 -1.37
N TYR A 305 9.73 9.86 -0.39
CA TYR A 305 9.24 10.10 0.96
C TYR A 305 8.32 11.34 1.03
N ALA A 306 8.69 12.40 0.32
CA ALA A 306 7.98 13.66 0.27
C ALA A 306 6.57 13.51 -0.33
N LYS A 307 6.38 12.72 -1.40
CA LYS A 307 5.05 12.40 -1.94
C LYS A 307 4.10 11.82 -0.88
N PHE A 308 4.61 10.90 -0.07
CA PHE A 308 3.84 10.28 0.98
C PHE A 308 3.46 11.29 2.09
N LEU A 309 4.39 12.15 2.48
CA LEU A 309 4.15 13.17 3.49
C LEU A 309 3.16 14.24 3.04
N LEU A 310 3.26 14.68 1.80
CA LEU A 310 2.28 15.61 1.23
C LEU A 310 0.88 14.98 1.19
N LEU A 311 0.78 13.68 0.86
CA LEU A 311 -0.48 12.94 0.97
C LEU A 311 -1.01 12.89 2.42
N PHE A 312 -0.12 12.74 3.40
CA PHE A 312 -0.46 12.81 4.81
C PHE A 312 -1.00 14.18 5.20
N LEU A 313 -0.33 15.26 4.82
CA LEU A 313 -0.76 16.63 5.08
C LEU A 313 -2.10 16.96 4.39
N TYR A 314 -2.25 16.56 3.13
CA TYR A 314 -3.52 16.68 2.40
C TYR A 314 -4.66 16.00 3.18
N SER A 315 -4.43 14.77 3.63
CA SER A 315 -5.44 14.01 4.39
C SER A 315 -5.70 14.58 5.79
N LEU A 316 -4.76 15.36 6.35
CA LEU A 316 -4.98 16.10 7.58
C LEU A 316 -5.78 17.38 7.35
N ASN A 317 -5.70 18.01 6.17
CA ASN A 317 -6.46 19.21 5.83
C ASN A 317 -7.99 18.97 5.91
N ASP A 318 -8.44 17.77 5.53
CA ASP A 318 -9.83 17.31 5.68
C ASP A 318 -10.31 17.26 7.14
N VAL A 319 -9.38 17.23 8.10
CA VAL A 319 -9.63 16.71 9.44
C VAL A 319 -9.22 17.66 10.58
N LEU A 320 -8.21 18.49 10.36
CA LEU A 320 -7.76 19.55 11.25
C LEU A 320 -8.14 20.92 10.68
N PRO A 321 -8.40 21.93 11.52
CA PRO A 321 -8.65 23.28 11.03
C PRO A 321 -7.44 23.79 10.22
N LYS A 322 -7.71 24.28 9.00
CA LYS A 322 -6.82 24.91 8.01
C LYS A 322 -5.31 24.77 8.31
N ILE A 323 -4.70 23.72 7.76
CA ILE A 323 -3.25 23.55 7.75
C ILE A 323 -2.67 24.44 6.66
N ARG A 324 -1.67 25.26 6.99
CA ARG A 324 -0.85 25.94 5.97
C ARG A 324 0.32 25.05 5.60
N SER A 325 0.48 24.78 4.31
CA SER A 325 1.46 23.83 3.81
C SER A 325 2.44 24.55 2.88
N PHE A 326 3.72 24.33 3.11
CA PHE A 326 4.82 24.88 2.35
C PHE A 326 5.69 23.75 1.80
N CYS A 327 6.16 23.90 0.57
CA CYS A 327 7.12 23.00 -0.05
C CYS A 327 8.41 23.75 -0.35
N PHE A 328 9.55 23.07 -0.23
CA PHE A 328 10.85 23.64 -0.55
C PHE A 328 11.81 22.64 -1.18
N SER A 329 12.75 23.16 -1.98
CA SER A 329 13.98 22.46 -2.37
C SER A 329 15.17 23.40 -2.24
N ASN A 330 15.31 24.35 -3.17
CA ASN A 330 16.23 25.49 -3.08
C ASN A 330 15.52 26.80 -2.68
N ARG A 331 14.20 26.86 -2.86
CA ARG A 331 13.32 27.97 -2.47
C ARG A 331 12.05 27.43 -1.85
N THR A 332 11.41 28.24 -1.01
CA THR A 332 10.15 27.87 -0.33
C THR A 332 8.95 28.57 -0.94
N GLY A 333 7.85 27.82 -1.12
CA GLY A 333 6.56 28.36 -1.54
C GLY A 333 5.39 27.76 -0.78
N GLU A 334 4.33 28.56 -0.61
CA GLU A 334 3.08 28.10 -0.02
C GLU A 334 2.26 27.31 -1.07
N VAL A 335 1.80 26.12 -0.69
CA VAL A 335 1.01 25.19 -1.52
C VAL A 335 -0.35 24.88 -0.90
N THR A 336 -0.77 25.66 0.10
CA THR A 336 -2.05 25.51 0.81
C THR A 336 -3.25 25.47 -0.14
N ASP A 337 -3.26 26.32 -1.16
CA ASP A 337 -4.36 26.41 -2.12
C ASP A 337 -4.41 25.20 -3.07
N LEU A 338 -3.25 24.65 -3.46
CA LEU A 338 -3.17 23.43 -4.28
C LEU A 338 -3.85 22.27 -3.56
N PHE A 339 -3.57 22.09 -2.26
CA PHE A 339 -4.19 21.04 -1.45
C PHE A 339 -5.65 21.27 -1.09
N THR A 340 -6.20 22.45 -1.41
CA THR A 340 -7.61 22.78 -1.17
C THR A 340 -8.45 22.62 -2.43
N ASN A 341 -7.89 22.95 -3.59
CA ASN A 341 -8.63 23.02 -4.85
C ASN A 341 -8.49 21.78 -5.75
N GLU A 342 -7.41 21.01 -5.59
CA GLU A 342 -7.07 19.88 -6.46
C GLU A 342 -7.23 18.52 -5.75
N GLU A 343 -7.35 17.46 -6.55
CA GLU A 343 -7.25 16.09 -6.03
C GLU A 343 -5.83 15.79 -5.53
N ALA A 344 -5.71 14.92 -4.51
CA ALA A 344 -4.44 14.64 -3.85
C ALA A 344 -3.27 14.33 -4.80
N ALA A 345 -3.50 13.52 -5.84
CA ALA A 345 -2.47 13.15 -6.79
C ALA A 345 -1.99 14.36 -7.62
N ALA A 346 -2.95 15.12 -8.17
CA ALA A 346 -2.67 16.32 -8.98
C ALA A 346 -1.99 17.42 -8.14
N ALA A 347 -2.47 17.66 -6.92
CA ALA A 347 -1.88 18.65 -6.00
C ALA A 347 -0.41 18.34 -5.67
N ILE A 348 -0.11 17.05 -5.44
CA ILE A 348 1.26 16.61 -5.16
C ILE A 348 2.13 16.76 -6.40
N GLU A 349 1.66 16.33 -7.57
CA GLU A 349 2.42 16.48 -8.82
C GLU A 349 2.72 17.95 -9.13
N ALA A 350 1.72 18.83 -9.02
CA ALA A 350 1.91 20.28 -9.18
C ALA A 350 2.91 20.86 -8.18
N ALA A 351 2.85 20.46 -6.91
CA ALA A 351 3.81 20.90 -5.89
C ALA A 351 5.26 20.49 -6.22
N PHE A 352 5.46 19.28 -6.76
CA PHE A 352 6.77 18.81 -7.21
C PHE A 352 7.25 19.51 -8.48
N GLU A 353 6.36 19.73 -9.44
CA GLU A 353 6.69 20.42 -10.69
C GLU A 353 7.14 21.86 -10.43
N GLN A 354 6.43 22.55 -9.52
CA GLN A 354 6.68 23.94 -9.19
C GLN A 354 7.87 24.15 -8.24
N TRP A 355 8.06 23.27 -7.24
CA TRP A 355 9.02 23.51 -6.14
C TRP A 355 10.08 22.41 -5.97
N GLY A 356 10.03 21.31 -6.73
CA GLY A 356 10.90 20.13 -6.56
C GLY A 356 12.12 20.04 -7.49
N GLN A 357 12.32 21.00 -8.40
CA GLN A 357 13.38 20.91 -9.42
C GLN A 357 14.79 21.34 -8.93
N GLY A 358 14.94 21.79 -7.68
CA GLY A 358 16.19 22.27 -7.11
C GLY A 358 16.95 21.24 -6.25
N SER A 359 18.25 21.49 -6.04
CA SER A 359 19.02 20.85 -4.97
C SER A 359 18.59 21.37 -3.61
N SER A 360 18.69 20.54 -2.57
CA SER A 360 18.32 20.91 -1.20
C SER A 360 19.19 22.07 -0.68
N ASP A 361 18.57 23.20 -0.35
CA ASP A 361 19.18 24.33 0.36
C ASP A 361 18.22 24.76 1.48
N TYR A 362 18.43 24.17 2.65
CA TYR A 362 17.66 24.49 3.85
C TYR A 362 17.92 25.91 4.34
N GLY A 363 19.11 26.46 4.11
CA GLY A 363 19.45 27.81 4.51
C GLY A 363 18.56 28.84 3.82
N GLN A 364 18.57 28.83 2.48
CA GLN A 364 17.73 29.72 1.68
C GLN A 364 16.25 29.40 1.88
N SER A 365 15.88 28.13 1.98
CA SER A 365 14.49 27.73 2.22
C SER A 365 13.94 28.27 3.55
N LEU A 366 14.76 28.32 4.61
CA LEU A 366 14.36 28.93 5.89
C LEU A 366 14.22 30.45 5.80
N VAL A 367 15.06 31.12 4.99
CA VAL A 367 14.94 32.56 4.71
C VAL A 367 13.61 32.85 4.03
N ASP A 368 13.33 32.18 2.92
CA ASP A 368 12.09 32.34 2.16
C ASP A 368 10.86 32.02 3.04
N PHE A 369 10.93 30.96 3.84
CA PHE A 369 9.86 30.60 4.77
C PHE A 369 9.63 31.68 5.84
N ALA A 370 10.70 32.27 6.38
CA ALA A 370 10.59 33.33 7.37
C ALA A 370 9.96 34.59 6.76
N GLU A 371 10.32 34.96 5.53
CA GLU A 371 9.72 36.09 4.83
C GLU A 371 8.22 35.88 4.58
N LEU A 372 7.80 34.65 4.26
CA LEU A 372 6.41 34.32 3.96
C LEU A 372 5.52 34.16 5.21
N CYS A 373 6.08 33.72 6.34
CA CYS A 373 5.26 33.16 7.42
C CYS A 373 5.70 33.52 8.85
N LEU A 374 6.87 34.12 9.08
CA LEU A 374 7.37 34.33 10.44
C LEU A 374 6.47 35.19 11.33
N ASP A 375 5.73 36.13 10.73
CA ASP A 375 4.79 37.02 11.43
C ASP A 375 3.48 36.32 11.80
N ASP A 376 3.15 35.21 11.14
CA ASP A 376 1.97 34.39 11.44
C ASP A 376 2.22 33.34 12.54
N ILE A 377 3.48 33.15 12.92
CA ILE A 377 3.91 32.19 13.94
C ILE A 377 3.78 32.81 15.34
N ASP A 378 2.90 32.23 16.15
CA ASP A 378 2.67 32.61 17.55
C ASP A 378 2.71 31.40 18.49
N HIS A 379 2.44 31.63 19.78
CA HIS A 379 2.49 30.61 20.83
C HIS A 379 1.35 29.57 20.73
N ASN A 380 0.47 29.69 19.74
CA ASN A 380 -0.54 28.70 19.39
C ASN A 380 -0.18 27.93 18.10
N THR A 381 0.93 28.27 17.45
CA THR A 381 1.41 27.64 16.22
C THR A 381 2.28 26.42 16.49
N THR A 382 1.97 25.32 15.78
CA THR A 382 2.81 24.13 15.69
C THR A 382 3.42 24.06 14.30
N LEU A 383 4.75 24.18 14.21
CA LEU A 383 5.49 23.98 12.98
C LEU A 383 5.96 22.53 12.89
N ILE A 384 5.65 21.87 11.78
CA ILE A 384 6.11 20.53 11.43
C ILE A 384 7.05 20.66 10.23
N ILE A 385 8.32 20.36 10.42
CA ILE A 385 9.34 20.34 9.36
C ILE A 385 9.57 18.89 8.96
N LEU A 386 9.53 18.64 7.64
CA LEU A 386 9.68 17.32 7.07
C LEU A 386 10.83 17.34 6.08
N GLY A 387 11.90 16.59 6.35
CA GLY A 387 13.07 16.62 5.49
C GLY A 387 14.32 15.99 6.11
N ASP A 388 15.30 15.65 5.26
CA ASP A 388 16.53 14.94 5.63
C ASP A 388 17.59 15.82 6.31
N ALA A 389 17.42 17.14 6.28
CA ALA A 389 18.37 18.14 6.75
C ALA A 389 19.74 18.08 6.06
N ARG A 390 19.80 17.64 4.80
CA ARG A 390 21.00 17.72 3.97
C ARG A 390 21.06 19.07 3.27
N ASN A 391 22.11 19.84 3.56
CA ASN A 391 22.20 21.23 3.12
C ASN A 391 23.24 21.46 2.01
N ASN A 392 23.81 20.41 1.40
CA ASN A 392 24.84 20.52 0.36
C ASN A 392 26.02 21.45 0.74
N ASN A 393 26.41 21.45 2.03
CA ASN A 393 27.42 22.34 2.62
C ASN A 393 27.09 23.84 2.61
N GLY A 394 25.84 24.22 2.37
CA GLY A 394 25.35 25.60 2.52
C GLY A 394 25.25 26.05 3.98
N GLU A 395 24.97 27.33 4.19
CA GLU A 395 24.74 27.86 5.53
C GLU A 395 23.43 27.33 6.12
N ALA A 396 23.47 26.76 7.32
CA ALA A 396 22.27 26.16 7.93
C ALA A 396 21.24 27.20 8.42
N ARG A 397 21.58 28.48 8.52
CA ARG A 397 20.68 29.54 9.03
C ARG A 397 19.91 29.17 10.31
N LEU A 398 20.64 28.57 11.27
CA LEU A 398 20.08 28.12 12.55
C LEU A 398 19.44 29.27 13.34
N ASP A 399 19.92 30.50 13.15
CA ASP A 399 19.36 31.74 13.70
C ASP A 399 17.86 31.90 13.39
N ILE A 400 17.44 31.58 12.16
CA ILE A 400 16.04 31.67 11.75
C ILE A 400 15.20 30.61 12.46
N LEU A 401 15.69 29.36 12.50
CA LEU A 401 14.98 28.28 13.18
C LEU A 401 14.86 28.55 14.68
N GLN A 402 15.86 29.17 15.31
CA GLN A 402 15.80 29.62 16.70
C GLN A 402 14.75 30.73 16.91
N SER A 403 14.65 31.68 15.98
CA SER A 403 13.59 32.70 16.01
C SER A 403 12.20 32.06 15.97
N ILE A 404 12.01 31.08 15.08
CA ILE A 404 10.77 30.30 14.99
C ILE A 404 10.51 29.52 16.29
N TYR A 405 11.53 28.84 16.82
CA TYR A 405 11.45 28.08 18.07
C TYR A 405 10.97 28.93 19.24
N ASN A 406 11.47 30.17 19.35
CA ASN A 406 11.11 31.09 20.43
C ASN A 406 9.67 31.64 20.30
N ARG A 407 9.09 31.64 19.10
CA ARG A 407 7.73 32.15 18.84
C ARG A 407 6.67 31.06 18.86
N ALA A 408 6.97 29.90 18.28
CA ALA A 408 6.04 28.81 18.09
C ALA A 408 5.76 28.07 19.41
N LYS A 409 4.55 27.49 19.54
CA LYS A 409 4.25 26.56 20.63
C LYS A 409 5.19 25.35 20.60
N HIS A 410 5.33 24.78 19.41
CA HIS A 410 6.13 23.58 19.16
C HIS A 410 6.74 23.65 17.76
N VAL A 411 8.00 23.21 17.67
CA VAL A 411 8.74 22.98 16.43
C VAL A 411 9.14 21.53 16.39
N ILE A 412 8.63 20.79 15.41
CA ILE A 412 8.77 19.35 15.30
C ILE A 412 9.47 19.02 13.99
N TRP A 413 10.55 18.25 14.04
CA TRP A 413 11.25 17.80 12.85
C TRP A 413 11.08 16.30 12.65
N LEU A 414 10.56 15.89 11.49
CA LEU A 414 10.43 14.49 11.07
C LEU A 414 11.43 14.20 9.96
N ASN A 415 12.49 13.48 10.30
CA ASN A 415 13.56 13.18 9.37
C ASN A 415 13.40 11.76 8.76
N PRO A 416 13.38 11.60 7.42
CA PRO A 416 13.32 10.29 6.78
C PRO A 416 14.58 9.43 6.98
N GLU A 417 15.71 10.03 7.37
CA GLU A 417 16.94 9.30 7.66
C GLU A 417 17.00 8.80 9.11
N ARG A 418 17.74 7.71 9.31
CA ARG A 418 17.99 7.15 10.64
C ARG A 418 18.82 8.11 11.46
N ARG A 419 18.60 8.13 12.77
CA ARG A 419 19.38 8.96 13.71
C ARG A 419 20.90 8.77 13.62
N ILE A 420 21.37 7.57 13.26
CA ILE A 420 22.80 7.30 13.10
C ILE A 420 23.43 8.10 11.95
N ASN A 421 22.63 8.48 10.95
CA ASN A 421 23.06 9.30 9.82
C ASN A 421 22.99 10.80 10.12
N TRP A 422 22.39 11.22 11.24
CA TRP A 422 22.30 12.63 11.59
C TRP A 422 23.70 13.15 11.95
N GLY A 423 24.21 14.07 11.13
CA GLY A 423 25.60 14.53 11.21
C GLY A 423 26.60 13.71 10.37
N SER A 424 26.13 12.83 9.49
CA SER A 424 26.96 12.20 8.46
C SER A 424 26.91 13.00 7.16
N GLY A 425 28.06 13.13 6.49
CA GLY A 425 28.18 13.94 5.27
C GLY A 425 27.80 15.40 5.52
N ASP A 426 26.89 15.91 4.72
CA ASP A 426 26.36 17.28 4.73
C ASP A 426 25.07 17.44 5.57
N SER A 427 24.77 16.48 6.45
CA SER A 427 23.59 16.51 7.32
C SER A 427 23.77 17.50 8.48
N GLU A 428 22.97 18.56 8.49
CA GLU A 428 22.94 19.60 9.53
C GLU A 428 21.98 19.27 10.68
N MET A 429 21.37 18.08 10.66
CA MET A 429 20.30 17.68 11.58
C MET A 429 20.66 17.84 13.06
N ARG A 430 21.91 17.58 13.46
CA ARG A 430 22.35 17.74 14.86
C ARG A 430 22.28 19.20 15.32
N ARG A 431 22.56 20.15 14.43
CA ARG A 431 22.45 21.58 14.71
C ARG A 431 20.99 22.00 14.75
N TYR A 432 20.20 21.62 13.74
CA TYR A 432 18.76 21.94 13.72
C TYR A 432 17.99 21.36 14.91
N GLN A 433 18.36 20.18 15.39
CA GLN A 433 17.74 19.56 16.56
C GLN A 433 17.79 20.46 17.80
N THR A 434 18.82 21.30 17.95
CA THR A 434 18.94 22.23 19.08
C THR A 434 17.89 23.34 19.07
N ALA A 435 17.32 23.65 17.89
CA ALA A 435 16.25 24.60 17.69
C ALA A 435 14.90 23.91 17.41
N CYS A 436 14.75 22.67 17.85
CA CYS A 436 13.50 21.91 17.77
C CYS A 436 13.04 21.49 19.17
N HIS A 437 11.74 21.56 19.42
CA HIS A 437 11.16 21.00 20.64
C HIS A 437 11.18 19.46 20.59
N PHE A 438 11.03 18.92 19.39
CA PHE A 438 11.04 17.49 19.15
C PHE A 438 11.65 17.18 17.78
N ALA A 439 12.59 16.24 17.72
CA ALA A 439 13.16 15.75 16.47
C ALA A 439 13.23 14.22 16.48
N THR A 440 12.71 13.59 15.43
CA THR A 440 12.62 12.13 15.35
C THR A 440 12.79 11.61 13.94
N GLU A 441 13.26 10.37 13.84
CA GLU A 441 13.21 9.63 12.59
C GLU A 441 11.77 9.24 12.25
N CYS A 442 11.44 9.27 10.97
CA CYS A 442 10.13 8.95 10.41
C CYS A 442 10.31 8.28 9.05
N GLN A 443 10.73 7.02 9.03
CA GLN A 443 10.95 6.22 7.81
C GLN A 443 9.74 5.36 7.43
N SER A 444 8.78 5.19 8.36
CA SER A 444 7.63 4.28 8.21
C SER A 444 6.34 4.91 8.72
N LEU A 445 5.20 4.41 8.24
CA LEU A 445 3.88 4.85 8.68
C LEU A 445 3.66 4.58 10.19
N GLN A 446 4.26 3.52 10.74
CA GLN A 446 4.22 3.27 12.19
C GLN A 446 4.95 4.35 12.98
N GLN A 447 6.11 4.81 12.49
CA GLN A 447 6.83 5.91 13.13
C GLN A 447 6.01 7.19 13.07
N LEU A 448 5.42 7.49 11.90
CA LEU A 448 4.51 8.63 11.76
C LEU A 448 3.31 8.54 12.73
N GLU A 449 2.67 7.37 12.87
CA GLU A 449 1.58 7.17 13.83
C GLU A 449 2.02 7.45 15.27
N ARG A 450 3.22 6.99 15.68
CA ARG A 450 3.77 7.26 17.02
C ARG A 450 4.05 8.74 17.26
N VAL A 451 4.66 9.41 16.28
CA VAL A 451 4.93 10.84 16.34
C VAL A 451 3.64 11.60 16.53
N VAL A 452 2.68 11.32 15.67
CA VAL A 452 1.37 11.96 15.71
C VAL A 452 0.67 11.73 17.06
N ASP A 453 0.72 10.50 17.60
CA ASP A 453 0.18 10.21 18.95
C ASP A 453 0.94 10.98 20.05
N GLN A 454 2.25 11.22 19.90
CA GLN A 454 3.04 12.05 20.82
C GLN A 454 2.70 13.55 20.69
N LEU A 455 2.55 14.06 19.47
CA LEU A 455 2.10 15.43 19.22
C LEU A 455 0.76 15.69 19.89
N LEU A 456 -0.18 14.76 19.76
CA LEU A 456 -1.47 14.85 20.44
C LEU A 456 -1.37 14.84 21.97
N LYS A 457 -0.36 14.20 22.55
CA LYS A 457 -0.11 14.25 24.00
C LYS A 457 0.48 15.59 24.44
N LEU A 458 1.35 16.17 23.61
CA LEU A 458 2.02 17.46 23.89
C LEU A 458 1.08 18.66 23.70
N ILE A 459 0.09 18.54 22.82
CA ILE A 459 -0.93 19.57 22.59
C ILE A 459 -1.94 19.69 23.76
N ARG A 460 -2.02 18.70 24.67
CA ARG A 460 -2.89 18.74 25.88
C ARG A 460 -2.52 19.87 26.84
#